data_AF-A0A1I8CFX4-F1
#
_entry.id   AF-A0A1I8CFX4-F1
#
_cell.length_a   1.000
_cell.length_b   1.000
_cell.length_c   1.000
_cell.angle_alpha   90.00
_cell.angle_beta   90.00
_cell.angle_gamma   90.00
#
_symmetry.space_group_name_H-M   'P 1'
#
loop_
_entity.id
_entity.type
_entity.pdbx_description
1 polymer ?
#
loop_
_entity_poly.entity_id
_entity_poly.type
_entity_poly.pdbx_seq_one_letter_code
_entity_poly.pdbx_strand_id
1 'polypeptide(L)'
;MEELKKIEYVTNYAYPINIMRNTARRGSKSAIQIVSDIENIFSANFSQIITKHLHQWVHSDQKIAYIFWRFESSEINSLPRTMNQLYSQIHRNTSVFFHRHVYPQGHLLANLSMWLTNSLSPLKLSSTLFNYSRYSLEPQTILRHNDPYHFEKVPTRLHDQQVLINELCRAGYTFQILTHVFNVHPGIKRKQSLFEDTTQKEERKKLSKFKRLFKYYLDNKYPPNKITKCPGF
;
A
#
# COMPACT_ATOMS: atom_id res chain seq x y z
N MET A 1 -31.44 -35.73 11.76
CA MET A 1 -31.01 -34.41 12.25
C MET A 1 -29.57 -34.56 12.70
N GLU A 2 -28.65 -34.19 11.82
CA GLU A 2 -27.21 -34.33 12.06
C GLU A 2 -26.74 -33.08 12.79
N GLU A 3 -26.24 -33.24 14.01
CA GLU A 3 -25.68 -32.16 14.82
C GLU A 3 -24.51 -31.54 14.05
N LEU A 4 -24.71 -30.30 13.60
CA LEU A 4 -23.63 -29.42 13.18
C LEU A 4 -22.69 -29.24 14.37
N LYS A 5 -21.60 -30.03 14.38
CA LYS A 5 -20.45 -29.82 15.26
C LYS A 5 -20.06 -28.34 15.13
N LYS A 6 -20.24 -27.59 16.21
CA LYS A 6 -19.62 -26.27 16.36
C LYS A 6 -18.13 -26.45 16.09
N ILE A 7 -17.67 -25.87 14.98
CA ILE A 7 -16.25 -25.67 14.76
C ILE A 7 -15.81 -24.68 15.84
N GLU A 8 -15.29 -25.21 16.94
CA GLU A 8 -14.50 -24.43 17.87
C GLU A 8 -13.28 -23.91 17.09
N TYR A 9 -13.29 -22.62 16.74
CA TYR A 9 -12.12 -21.91 16.23
C TYR A 9 -11.11 -21.72 17.37
N VAL A 10 -10.61 -22.81 17.94
CA VAL A 10 -9.41 -22.79 18.77
C VAL A 10 -8.24 -23.04 17.84
N THR A 11 -7.71 -21.97 17.28
CA THR A 11 -6.27 -21.80 17.02
C THR A 11 -6.01 -20.40 16.49
N ASN A 12 -5.20 -19.66 17.24
CA ASN A 12 -4.74 -18.30 16.97
C ASN A 12 -3.69 -18.30 15.82
N TYR A 13 -4.04 -18.85 14.65
CA TYR A 13 -3.14 -18.82 13.49
C TYR A 13 -3.11 -17.41 12.91
N ALA A 14 -1.97 -16.75 13.12
CA ALA A 14 -1.67 -15.46 12.56
C ALA A 14 -1.72 -15.54 11.02
N TYR A 15 -2.56 -14.74 10.35
CA TYR A 15 -2.74 -14.79 8.91
C TYR A 15 -1.47 -14.36 8.16
N PRO A 16 -0.86 -15.21 7.31
CA PRO A 16 0.45 -14.95 6.70
C PRO A 16 0.34 -14.04 5.47
N ILE A 17 -0.09 -12.79 5.68
CA ILE A 17 -0.48 -11.86 4.61
C ILE A 17 0.55 -11.72 3.48
N ASN A 18 1.85 -11.63 3.81
CA ASN A 18 2.88 -11.43 2.80
C ASN A 18 3.20 -12.70 2.00
N ILE A 19 3.03 -13.90 2.59
CA ILE A 19 3.09 -15.16 1.84
C ILE A 19 1.95 -15.20 0.83
N MET A 20 0.73 -14.84 1.25
CA MET A 20 -0.45 -14.83 0.38
C MET A 20 -0.29 -13.81 -0.75
N ARG A 21 0.16 -12.59 -0.44
CA ARG A 21 0.45 -11.55 -1.45
C ARG A 21 1.48 -12.01 -2.47
N ASN A 22 2.58 -12.61 -2.03
CA ASN A 22 3.62 -13.08 -2.93
C ASN A 22 3.13 -14.26 -3.79
N THR A 23 2.37 -15.18 -3.21
CA THR A 23 1.76 -16.30 -3.94
C THR A 23 0.85 -15.78 -5.05
N ALA A 24 -0.02 -14.83 -4.74
CA ALA A 24 -0.90 -14.19 -5.73
C ALA A 24 -0.09 -13.45 -6.83
N ARG A 25 0.95 -12.70 -6.44
CA ARG A 25 1.82 -12.00 -7.41
C ARG A 25 2.56 -12.95 -8.35
N ARG A 26 3.09 -14.07 -7.83
CA ARG A 26 3.77 -15.10 -8.64
C ARG A 26 2.80 -15.81 -9.60
N GLY A 27 1.56 -16.03 -9.18
CA GLY A 27 0.52 -16.64 -10.00
C GLY A 27 -0.13 -15.69 -11.03
N SER A 28 0.05 -14.39 -10.89
CA SER A 28 -0.52 -13.40 -11.80
C SER A 28 0.22 -13.34 -13.13
N LYS A 29 -0.53 -13.38 -14.24
CA LYS A 29 0.01 -13.24 -15.60
C LYS A 29 0.29 -11.79 -16.00
N SER A 30 -0.14 -10.82 -15.19
CA SER A 30 -0.02 -9.40 -15.51
C SER A 30 1.37 -8.88 -15.23
N ALA A 31 1.95 -8.15 -16.19
CA ALA A 31 3.25 -7.51 -16.04
C ALA A 31 3.22 -6.33 -15.07
N ILE A 32 2.10 -5.60 -15.00
CA ILE A 32 1.81 -4.54 -14.02
C ILE A 32 0.92 -5.13 -12.93
N GLN A 33 1.31 -4.96 -11.67
CA GLN A 33 0.67 -5.57 -10.51
C GLN A 33 0.40 -4.52 -9.43
N ILE A 34 -0.77 -4.66 -8.78
CA ILE A 34 -1.17 -3.87 -7.62
C ILE A 34 -1.68 -4.85 -6.58
N VAL A 35 -1.18 -4.74 -5.36
CA VAL A 35 -1.65 -5.53 -4.21
C VAL A 35 -2.55 -4.64 -3.37
N SER A 36 -3.86 -4.85 -3.44
CA SER A 36 -4.84 -4.00 -2.76
C SER A 36 -5.78 -4.83 -1.90
N ASP A 37 -6.35 -4.22 -0.87
CA ASP A 37 -7.48 -4.80 -0.14
C ASP A 37 -8.66 -5.01 -1.10
N ILE A 38 -9.40 -6.09 -0.89
CA ILE A 38 -10.50 -6.54 -1.75
C ILE A 38 -11.67 -5.53 -1.81
N GLU A 39 -11.82 -4.73 -0.75
CA GLU A 39 -12.90 -3.76 -0.61
C GLU A 39 -12.59 -2.43 -1.32
N ASN A 40 -11.33 -2.19 -1.70
CA ASN A 40 -10.96 -0.93 -2.34
C ASN A 40 -11.53 -0.83 -3.76
N ILE A 41 -12.21 0.28 -4.02
CA ILE A 41 -12.76 0.63 -5.32
C ILE A 41 -11.82 1.63 -6.01
N PHE A 42 -11.35 1.27 -7.20
CA PHE A 42 -10.47 2.13 -8.00
C PHE A 42 -11.25 3.19 -8.77
N SER A 43 -10.61 4.33 -9.02
CA SER A 43 -11.15 5.39 -9.88
C SER A 43 -11.56 4.85 -11.26
N ALA A 44 -12.47 5.53 -11.92
CA ALA A 44 -12.94 5.17 -13.25
C ALA A 44 -11.75 5.07 -14.21
N ASN A 45 -11.77 4.03 -15.04
CA ASN A 45 -10.76 3.72 -16.04
C ASN A 45 -9.31 3.54 -15.52
N PHE A 46 -9.13 3.29 -14.21
CA PHE A 46 -7.82 3.17 -13.59
C PHE A 46 -6.89 2.23 -14.36
N SER A 47 -7.33 1.00 -14.65
CA SER A 47 -6.51 0.01 -15.36
C SER A 47 -6.12 0.47 -16.76
N GLN A 48 -7.05 1.02 -17.54
CA GLN A 48 -6.73 1.51 -18.89
C GLN A 48 -5.75 2.69 -18.85
N ILE A 49 -5.92 3.61 -17.92
CA ILE A 49 -5.02 4.76 -17.73
C ILE A 49 -3.60 4.27 -17.38
N ILE A 50 -3.48 3.37 -16.41
CA ILE A 50 -2.21 2.81 -15.96
C ILE A 50 -1.53 2.02 -17.08
N THR A 51 -2.23 1.09 -17.72
CA THR A 51 -1.65 0.27 -18.79
C THR A 51 -1.19 1.14 -19.95
N LYS A 52 -1.96 2.17 -20.34
CA LYS A 52 -1.58 3.09 -21.41
C LYS A 52 -0.34 3.93 -21.06
N HIS A 53 -0.27 4.44 -19.84
CA HIS A 53 0.83 5.33 -19.44
C HIS A 53 2.12 4.57 -19.11
N LEU A 54 2.00 3.41 -18.49
CA LEU A 54 3.13 2.63 -17.98
C LEU A 54 3.58 1.50 -18.91
N HIS A 55 3.03 1.39 -20.13
CA HIS A 55 3.38 0.36 -21.09
C HIS A 55 4.89 0.27 -21.34
N GLN A 56 5.55 1.42 -21.59
CA GLN A 56 7.00 1.45 -21.85
C GLN A 56 7.82 1.17 -20.57
N TRP A 57 7.32 1.58 -19.40
CA TRP A 57 8.00 1.34 -18.12
C TRP A 57 8.13 -0.14 -17.78
N VAL A 58 7.18 -0.97 -18.20
CA VAL A 58 7.25 -2.43 -18.00
C VAL A 58 8.52 -3.03 -18.62
N HIS A 59 9.00 -2.45 -19.72
CA HIS A 59 10.16 -2.92 -20.46
C HIS A 59 11.43 -2.11 -20.17
N SER A 60 11.39 -1.13 -19.27
CA SER A 60 12.55 -0.29 -18.95
C SER A 60 13.33 -0.84 -17.77
N ASP A 61 14.65 -0.56 -17.74
CA ASP A 61 15.52 -0.89 -16.61
C ASP A 61 15.41 0.11 -15.45
N GLN A 62 14.51 1.10 -15.57
CA GLN A 62 14.34 2.11 -14.54
C GLN A 62 13.78 1.47 -13.26
N LYS A 63 14.41 1.78 -12.13
CA LYS A 63 13.93 1.38 -10.80
C LYS A 63 12.97 2.45 -10.29
N ILE A 64 11.74 2.41 -10.78
CA ILE A 64 10.66 3.31 -10.36
C ILE A 64 9.53 2.45 -9.81
N ALA A 65 9.07 2.77 -8.61
CA ALA A 65 7.81 2.27 -8.06
C ALA A 65 6.78 3.40 -8.11
N TYR A 66 5.77 3.25 -8.95
CA TYR A 66 4.69 4.23 -9.01
C TYR A 66 3.77 4.08 -7.80
N ILE A 67 3.28 5.19 -7.29
CA ILE A 67 2.36 5.21 -6.15
C ILE A 67 1.11 6.01 -6.49
N PHE A 68 0.00 5.68 -5.85
CA PHE A 68 -1.24 6.42 -5.98
C PHE A 68 -1.89 6.62 -4.60
N TRP A 69 -2.78 7.59 -4.52
CA TRP A 69 -3.45 7.92 -3.28
C TRP A 69 -4.56 6.94 -2.94
N ARG A 70 -4.69 6.64 -1.65
CA ARG A 70 -5.79 5.88 -1.08
C ARG A 70 -6.65 6.78 -0.21
N PHE A 71 -7.95 6.60 -0.30
CA PHE A 71 -8.92 7.33 0.49
C PHE A 71 -9.88 6.38 1.19
N GLU A 72 -10.60 6.90 2.18
CA GLU A 72 -11.75 6.26 2.82
C GLU A 72 -12.94 7.19 2.63
N SER A 73 -14.13 6.65 2.36
CA SER A 73 -15.35 7.46 2.22
C SER A 73 -16.48 6.94 3.07
N SER A 74 -17.16 7.83 3.79
CA SER A 74 -18.39 7.49 4.52
C SER A 74 -19.61 7.33 3.60
N GLU A 75 -19.53 7.80 2.36
CA GLU A 75 -20.59 7.70 1.36
C GLU A 75 -20.54 6.35 0.63
N ILE A 76 -20.84 5.25 1.34
CA ILE A 76 -20.66 3.86 0.84
C ILE A 76 -21.43 3.59 -0.47
N ASN A 77 -22.60 4.20 -0.63
CA ASN A 77 -23.45 4.03 -1.83
C ASN A 77 -23.07 4.98 -2.99
N SER A 78 -22.19 5.95 -2.75
CA SER A 78 -21.77 6.96 -3.73
C SER A 78 -20.27 7.20 -3.68
N LEU A 79 -19.48 6.13 -3.63
CA LEU A 79 -18.01 6.22 -3.63
C LEU A 79 -17.52 7.02 -4.85
N PRO A 80 -16.53 7.90 -4.67
CA PRO A 80 -16.06 8.73 -5.77
C PRO A 80 -15.29 7.88 -6.76
N ARG A 81 -15.68 7.96 -8.03
CA ARG A 81 -15.00 7.30 -9.16
C ARG A 81 -14.24 8.29 -10.02
N THR A 82 -14.48 9.59 -9.89
CA THR A 82 -13.77 10.65 -10.62
C THR A 82 -13.08 11.62 -9.67
N MET A 83 -12.09 12.36 -10.19
CA MET A 83 -11.39 13.39 -9.42
C MET A 83 -12.33 14.51 -8.94
N ASN A 84 -13.32 14.90 -9.74
CA ASN A 84 -14.34 15.89 -9.35
C ASN A 84 -15.19 15.39 -8.17
N GLN A 85 -15.62 14.12 -8.20
CA GLN A 85 -16.37 13.52 -7.10
C GLN A 85 -15.51 13.43 -5.84
N LEU A 86 -14.27 12.97 -5.96
CA LEU A 86 -13.34 12.87 -4.84
C LEU A 86 -13.08 14.24 -4.21
N TYR A 87 -12.80 15.25 -5.04
CA TYR A 87 -12.58 16.62 -4.60
C TYR A 87 -13.78 17.17 -3.83
N SER A 88 -14.99 17.02 -4.39
CA SER A 88 -16.23 17.42 -3.71
C SER A 88 -16.42 16.71 -2.38
N GLN A 89 -16.16 15.40 -2.31
CA GLN A 89 -16.27 14.64 -1.05
C GLN A 89 -15.21 15.01 -0.03
N ILE A 90 -13.98 15.32 -0.44
CA ILE A 90 -12.93 15.81 0.46
C ILE A 90 -13.33 17.16 1.07
N HIS A 91 -13.87 18.08 0.26
CA HIS A 91 -14.36 19.38 0.74
C HIS A 91 -15.55 19.26 1.70
N ARG A 92 -16.43 18.28 1.45
CA ARG A 92 -17.53 17.93 2.38
C ARG A 92 -17.07 17.07 3.56
N ASN A 93 -15.78 16.73 3.64
CA ASN A 93 -15.18 15.85 4.65
C ASN A 93 -15.86 14.46 4.74
N THR A 94 -16.49 14.01 3.65
CA THR A 94 -17.07 12.67 3.50
C THR A 94 -16.09 11.68 2.88
N SER A 95 -15.03 12.17 2.23
CA SER A 95 -13.82 11.40 1.89
C SER A 95 -12.60 11.94 2.64
N VAL A 96 -11.77 11.04 3.16
CA VAL A 96 -10.52 11.38 3.86
C VAL A 96 -9.36 10.53 3.32
N PHE A 97 -8.11 10.96 3.50
CA PHE A 97 -6.98 10.09 3.18
C PHE A 97 -7.02 8.84 4.06
N PHE A 98 -6.59 7.72 3.49
CA PHE A 98 -6.74 6.40 4.11
C PHE A 98 -6.12 6.33 5.51
N HIS A 99 -6.85 5.70 6.45
CA HIS A 99 -6.46 5.51 7.84
C HIS A 99 -6.14 6.82 8.59
N ARG A 100 -6.78 7.94 8.22
CA ARG A 100 -6.60 9.26 8.87
C ARG A 100 -6.72 9.21 10.40
N HIS A 101 -7.58 8.34 10.93
CA HIS A 101 -7.85 8.28 12.37
C HIS A 101 -7.08 7.18 13.11
N VAL A 102 -6.56 6.16 12.40
CA VAL A 102 -5.92 5.00 13.04
C VAL A 102 -4.42 4.90 12.80
N TYR A 103 -3.92 5.38 11.65
CA TYR A 103 -2.49 5.36 11.31
C TYR A 103 -2.08 6.53 10.39
N PRO A 104 -2.35 7.79 10.78
CA PRO A 104 -2.07 8.94 9.92
C PRO A 104 -0.60 9.08 9.52
N GLN A 105 0.34 8.69 10.39
CA GLN A 105 1.78 8.77 10.14
C GLN A 105 2.26 7.90 8.96
N GLY A 106 1.52 6.85 8.61
CA GLY A 106 1.85 5.99 7.47
C GLY A 106 1.29 6.47 6.13
N HIS A 107 0.21 7.26 6.16
CA HIS A 107 -0.55 7.63 4.96
C HIS A 107 -0.62 9.13 4.70
N LEU A 108 -0.10 9.96 5.62
CA LEU A 108 0.10 11.38 5.38
C LEU A 108 1.26 11.56 4.39
N LEU A 109 0.95 11.48 3.11
CA LEU A 109 1.90 11.85 2.05
C LEU A 109 1.92 13.38 1.94
N ALA A 110 3.10 13.94 1.63
CA ALA A 110 3.22 15.37 1.44
C ALA A 110 2.42 15.82 0.21
N ASN A 111 2.01 17.09 0.20
CA ASN A 111 1.47 17.78 -0.97
C ASN A 111 0.14 17.25 -1.54
N LEU A 112 -0.77 16.75 -0.69
CA LEU A 112 -2.12 16.35 -1.11
C LEU A 112 -2.84 17.44 -1.90
N SER A 113 -2.79 18.70 -1.43
CA SER A 113 -3.43 19.83 -2.12
C SER A 113 -2.90 20.02 -3.55
N MET A 114 -1.57 19.99 -3.71
CA MET A 114 -0.94 20.08 -5.04
C MET A 114 -1.32 18.88 -5.92
N TRP A 115 -1.35 17.67 -5.35
CA TRP A 115 -1.79 16.48 -6.07
C TRP A 115 -3.25 16.58 -6.54
N LEU A 116 -4.15 17.07 -5.68
CA LEU A 116 -5.57 17.28 -6.02
C LEU A 116 -5.70 18.27 -7.17
N THR A 117 -5.06 19.43 -7.07
CA THR A 117 -5.08 20.47 -8.11
C THR A 117 -4.54 19.93 -9.44
N ASN A 118 -3.39 19.24 -9.42
CA ASN A 118 -2.80 18.67 -10.63
C ASN A 118 -3.66 17.57 -11.25
N SER A 119 -4.41 16.84 -10.42
CA SER A 119 -5.26 15.73 -10.85
C SER A 119 -6.65 16.18 -11.33
N LEU A 120 -7.05 17.42 -11.04
CA LEU A 120 -8.27 18.04 -11.60
C LEU A 120 -8.03 18.68 -12.97
N SER A 121 -6.77 18.96 -13.30
CA SER A 121 -6.38 19.53 -14.58
C SER A 121 -6.75 18.58 -15.73
N PRO A 122 -7.17 19.09 -16.91
CA PRO A 122 -7.40 18.25 -18.09
C PRO A 122 -6.09 17.69 -18.71
N LEU A 123 -4.94 18.01 -18.12
CA LEU A 123 -3.64 17.51 -18.55
C LEU A 123 -3.56 15.97 -18.46
N LYS A 124 -2.65 15.39 -19.25
CA LYS A 124 -2.39 13.95 -19.22
C LYS A 124 -1.81 13.52 -17.86
N LEU A 125 -1.98 12.22 -17.55
CA LEU A 125 -1.34 11.56 -16.41
C LEU A 125 0.14 11.98 -16.33
N SER A 126 0.55 12.35 -15.13
CA SER A 126 1.91 12.76 -14.81
C SER A 126 2.31 12.18 -13.46
N SER A 127 3.59 12.29 -13.14
CA SER A 127 4.13 11.80 -11.89
C SER A 127 5.08 12.81 -11.24
N THR A 128 5.14 12.79 -9.91
CA THR A 128 6.08 13.61 -9.13
C THR A 128 6.88 12.75 -8.18
N LEU A 129 8.13 13.15 -7.91
CA LEU A 129 8.99 12.41 -6.99
C LEU A 129 8.40 12.40 -5.58
N PHE A 130 8.31 11.21 -4.98
CA PHE A 130 7.94 11.02 -3.59
C PHE A 130 9.19 10.82 -2.72
N ASN A 131 9.36 11.70 -1.74
CA ASN A 131 10.45 11.59 -0.78
C ASN A 131 10.10 10.57 0.33
N TYR A 132 10.64 9.36 0.21
CA TYR A 132 10.53 8.33 1.23
C TYR A 132 11.48 8.61 2.41
N SER A 133 11.05 9.48 3.31
CA SER A 133 11.88 10.00 4.41
C SER A 133 11.79 9.20 5.72
N ARG A 134 10.75 8.37 5.88
CA ARG A 134 10.47 7.63 7.13
C ARG A 134 9.98 6.23 6.80
N TYR A 135 10.45 5.24 7.55
CA TYR A 135 10.09 3.84 7.32
C TYR A 135 8.62 3.53 7.62
N SER A 136 7.94 4.40 8.38
CA SER A 136 6.52 4.24 8.72
C SER A 136 5.58 4.45 7.55
N LEU A 137 6.04 5.06 6.45
CA LEU A 137 5.22 5.36 5.28
C LEU A 137 4.80 4.07 4.56
N GLU A 138 3.51 3.98 4.25
CA GLU A 138 2.88 2.84 3.57
C GLU A 138 2.14 3.28 2.29
N PRO A 139 2.85 3.89 1.31
CA PRO A 139 2.23 4.21 0.04
C PRO A 139 1.78 2.94 -0.67
N GLN A 140 0.66 3.05 -1.38
CA GLN A 140 0.19 1.98 -2.25
C GLN A 140 1.00 2.00 -3.55
N THR A 141 1.71 0.92 -3.83
CA THR A 141 2.58 0.82 -4.99
C THR A 141 1.93 0.09 -6.17
N ILE A 142 2.30 0.51 -7.37
CA ILE A 142 2.18 -0.21 -8.63
C ILE A 142 3.56 -0.77 -8.94
N LEU A 143 3.63 -2.07 -9.17
CA LEU A 143 4.86 -2.82 -9.32
C LEU A 143 4.88 -3.57 -10.65
N ARG A 144 6.07 -3.90 -11.13
CA ARG A 144 6.25 -4.94 -12.15
C ARG A 144 6.20 -6.31 -11.50
N HIS A 145 5.94 -7.33 -12.32
CA HIS A 145 5.95 -8.73 -11.89
C HIS A 145 7.32 -9.17 -11.31
N ASN A 146 8.42 -8.55 -11.76
CA ASN A 146 9.79 -8.85 -11.34
C ASN A 146 10.34 -7.89 -10.27
N ASP A 147 9.59 -6.87 -9.87
CA ASP A 147 9.97 -6.00 -8.75
C ASP A 147 9.98 -6.81 -7.43
N PRO A 148 10.78 -6.40 -6.42
CA PRO A 148 10.89 -7.09 -5.14
C PRO A 148 9.54 -7.56 -4.55
N TYR A 149 9.56 -8.78 -4.01
CA TYR A 149 8.44 -9.38 -3.29
C TYR A 149 8.42 -8.91 -1.84
N HIS A 150 7.28 -9.07 -1.16
CA HIS A 150 7.21 -8.74 0.26
C HIS A 150 8.08 -9.69 1.07
N PHE A 151 8.74 -9.19 2.11
CA PHE A 151 9.37 -10.06 3.10
C PHE A 151 8.30 -10.88 3.83
N GLU A 152 8.42 -12.21 3.78
CA GLU A 152 7.34 -13.12 4.20
C GLU A 152 7.29 -13.35 5.72
N LYS A 153 8.41 -13.19 6.43
CA LYS A 153 8.53 -13.45 7.87
C LYS A 153 8.10 -12.24 8.72
N VAL A 154 7.00 -11.59 8.36
CA VAL A 154 6.41 -10.47 9.10
C VAL A 154 5.47 -10.96 10.20
N PRO A 155 5.44 -10.30 11.37
CA PRO A 155 4.37 -10.50 12.34
C PRO A 155 3.03 -10.02 11.75
N THR A 156 1.94 -10.70 12.08
CA THR A 156 0.63 -10.37 11.49
C THR A 156 0.18 -8.97 11.89
N ARG A 157 -0.34 -8.20 10.91
CA ARG A 157 -0.79 -6.80 11.07
C ARG A 157 0.29 -5.81 11.54
N LEU A 158 1.56 -6.17 11.45
CA LEU A 158 2.68 -5.30 11.83
C LEU A 158 3.70 -5.23 10.68
N HIS A 159 3.82 -4.03 10.12
CA HIS A 159 4.81 -3.69 9.10
C HIS A 159 4.72 -4.48 7.78
N ASP A 160 3.54 -4.99 7.44
CA ASP A 160 3.33 -5.86 6.29
C ASP A 160 3.59 -5.15 4.95
N GLN A 161 3.22 -3.86 4.83
CA GLN A 161 3.52 -3.05 3.64
C GLN A 161 4.90 -2.38 3.73
N GLN A 162 5.30 -1.87 4.90
CA GLN A 162 6.56 -1.13 5.09
C GLN A 162 7.78 -1.97 4.70
N VAL A 163 7.75 -3.29 4.90
CA VAL A 163 8.88 -4.16 4.48
C VAL A 163 9.11 -4.08 2.98
N LEU A 164 8.06 -4.03 2.16
CA LEU A 164 8.21 -3.92 0.71
C LEU A 164 8.74 -2.55 0.33
N ILE A 165 8.21 -1.47 0.93
CA ILE A 165 8.66 -0.11 0.62
C ILE A 165 10.13 0.09 1.01
N ASN A 166 10.54 -0.43 2.17
CA ASN A 166 11.93 -0.38 2.60
C ASN A 166 12.84 -1.21 1.68
N GLU A 167 12.40 -2.41 1.28
CA GLU A 167 13.16 -3.24 0.34
C GLU A 167 13.31 -2.57 -1.03
N LEU A 168 12.25 -1.97 -1.59
CA LEU A 168 12.31 -1.22 -2.85
C LEU A 168 13.33 -0.08 -2.75
N CYS A 169 13.31 0.69 -1.66
CA CYS A 169 14.30 1.73 -1.45
C CYS A 169 15.73 1.16 -1.43
N ARG A 170 15.98 0.10 -0.65
CA ARG A 170 17.30 -0.56 -0.55
C ARG A 170 17.76 -1.14 -1.89
N ALA A 171 16.82 -1.57 -2.74
CA ALA A 171 17.09 -2.03 -4.09
C ALA A 171 17.39 -0.89 -5.08
N GLY A 172 17.32 0.38 -4.66
CA GLY A 172 17.63 1.56 -5.46
C GLY A 172 16.42 2.13 -6.22
N TYR A 173 15.19 1.83 -5.79
CA TYR A 173 14.00 2.38 -6.43
C TYR A 173 13.75 3.83 -6.01
N THR A 174 13.30 4.62 -6.97
CA THR A 174 12.67 5.92 -6.71
C THR A 174 11.15 5.73 -6.70
N PHE A 175 10.46 6.54 -5.90
CA PHE A 175 9.01 6.49 -5.78
C PHE A 175 8.41 7.69 -6.52
N GLN A 176 7.37 7.45 -7.31
CA GLN A 176 6.72 8.53 -8.06
C GLN A 176 5.20 8.49 -7.88
N ILE A 177 4.61 9.59 -7.42
CA ILE A 177 3.16 9.71 -7.24
C ILE A 177 2.50 10.03 -8.55
N LEU A 178 1.63 9.14 -9.03
CA LEU A 178 0.78 9.38 -10.18
C LEU A 178 -0.37 10.34 -9.83
N THR A 179 -0.65 11.29 -10.72
CA THR A 179 -1.86 12.12 -10.69
C THR A 179 -3.08 11.36 -11.21
N HIS A 180 -4.30 11.90 -11.08
CA HIS A 180 -5.56 11.42 -11.69
C HIS A 180 -6.08 10.03 -11.29
N VAL A 181 -5.27 9.19 -10.63
CA VAL A 181 -5.63 7.82 -10.25
C VAL A 181 -5.59 7.66 -8.74
N PHE A 182 -6.59 6.98 -8.20
CA PHE A 182 -6.73 6.72 -6.77
C PHE A 182 -7.59 5.49 -6.53
N ASN A 183 -7.63 5.01 -5.30
CA ASN A 183 -8.66 4.09 -4.84
C ASN A 183 -9.33 4.61 -3.56
N VAL A 184 -10.47 4.02 -3.23
CA VAL A 184 -11.29 4.40 -2.09
C VAL A 184 -11.78 3.15 -1.38
N HIS A 185 -11.56 3.09 -0.07
CA HIS A 185 -12.13 2.11 0.81
C HIS A 185 -13.54 2.56 1.28
N PRO A 186 -14.56 1.68 1.26
CA PRO A 186 -15.89 1.98 1.78
C PRO A 186 -15.91 2.01 3.31
N GLY A 187 -16.26 3.17 3.87
CA GLY A 187 -16.27 3.43 5.30
C GLY A 187 -14.98 4.08 5.78
N ILE A 188 -15.09 4.91 6.82
CA ILE A 188 -13.93 5.57 7.44
C ILE A 188 -13.58 4.82 8.72
N LYS A 189 -12.40 4.20 8.76
CA LYS A 189 -11.95 3.48 9.96
C LYS A 189 -11.56 4.48 11.05
N ARG A 190 -12.32 4.48 12.15
CA ARG A 190 -12.09 5.39 13.30
C ARG A 190 -11.33 4.76 14.46
N LYS A 191 -11.41 3.45 14.61
CA LYS A 191 -10.73 2.68 15.67
C LYS A 191 -10.40 1.28 15.18
N GLN A 192 -9.43 0.65 15.83
CA GLN A 192 -9.19 -0.77 15.67
C GLN A 192 -10.29 -1.55 16.40
N SER A 193 -10.58 -2.75 15.93
CA SER A 193 -11.43 -3.71 16.65
C SER A 193 -10.64 -4.43 17.76
N LEU A 194 -11.35 -4.98 18.74
CA LEU A 194 -10.73 -5.73 19.85
C LEU A 194 -9.85 -6.89 19.37
N PHE A 195 -10.29 -7.58 18.31
CA PHE A 195 -9.54 -8.65 17.67
C PHE A 195 -8.22 -8.13 17.07
N GLU A 196 -8.25 -6.98 16.42
CA GLU A 196 -7.07 -6.35 15.83
C GLU A 196 -6.06 -5.92 16.89
N ASP A 197 -6.53 -5.28 17.96
CA ASP A 197 -5.67 -4.82 19.04
C ASP A 197 -5.03 -6.00 19.78
N THR A 198 -5.82 -7.05 20.06
CA THR A 198 -5.33 -8.25 20.74
C THR A 198 -4.32 -9.00 19.86
N THR A 199 -4.61 -9.14 18.56
CA THR A 199 -3.67 -9.74 17.60
C THR A 199 -2.37 -8.95 17.53
N GLN A 200 -2.43 -7.62 17.38
CA GLN A 200 -1.22 -6.79 17.34
C GLN A 200 -0.43 -6.87 18.64
N LYS A 201 -1.10 -6.88 19.80
CA LYS A 201 -0.44 -7.01 21.11
C LYS A 201 0.36 -8.30 21.22
N GLU A 202 -0.22 -9.41 20.78
CA GLU A 202 0.46 -10.71 20.77
C GLU A 202 1.62 -10.74 19.76
N GLU A 203 1.41 -10.24 18.54
CA GLU A 203 2.41 -10.24 17.48
C GLU A 203 3.59 -9.28 17.78
N ARG A 204 3.38 -8.23 18.57
CA ARG A 204 4.45 -7.31 19.01
C ARG A 204 5.56 -8.01 19.78
N LYS A 205 5.29 -9.14 20.44
CA LYS A 205 6.31 -9.96 21.11
C LYS A 205 7.39 -10.47 20.12
N LYS A 206 7.05 -10.61 18.84
CA LYS A 206 7.95 -11.08 17.77
C LYS A 206 8.74 -9.95 17.11
N LEU A 207 8.42 -8.68 17.40
CA LEU A 207 8.87 -7.51 16.63
C LEU A 207 10.38 -7.33 16.64
N SER A 208 11.04 -7.49 17.80
CA SER A 208 12.50 -7.35 17.90
C SER A 208 13.25 -8.38 17.04
N LYS A 209 12.84 -9.65 17.12
CA LYS A 209 13.40 -10.73 16.30
C LYS A 209 13.17 -10.47 14.82
N PHE A 210 11.95 -10.07 14.45
CA PHE A 210 11.61 -9.71 13.08
C PHE A 210 12.48 -8.56 12.54
N LYS A 211 12.62 -7.45 13.26
CA LYS A 211 13.43 -6.29 12.82
C LYS A 211 14.88 -6.69 12.57
N ARG A 212 15.47 -7.49 13.46
CA ARG A 212 16.84 -8.02 13.28
C ARG A 212 16.96 -8.90 12.04
N LEU A 213 16.01 -9.81 11.83
CA LEU A 213 15.99 -10.69 10.66
C LEU A 213 15.83 -9.92 9.36
N PHE A 214 14.92 -8.94 9.33
CA PHE A 214 14.67 -8.13 8.17
C PHE A 214 15.86 -7.23 7.83
N LYS A 215 16.48 -6.59 8.83
CA LYS A 215 17.73 -5.85 8.66
C LYS A 215 18.84 -6.71 8.10
N TYR A 216 19.07 -7.89 8.68
CA TYR A 216 20.07 -8.84 8.18
C TYR A 216 19.79 -9.24 6.73
N TYR A 217 18.54 -9.56 6.39
CA TYR A 217 18.13 -9.87 5.03
C TYR A 217 18.45 -8.72 4.06
N LEU A 218 18.10 -7.48 4.40
CA LEU A 218 18.37 -6.31 3.56
C LEU A 218 19.87 -6.02 3.42
N ASP A 219 20.64 -6.14 4.51
CA ASP A 219 22.08 -5.86 4.50
C ASP A 219 22.86 -6.88 3.66
N ASN A 220 22.43 -8.15 3.62
CA ASN A 220 23.05 -9.15 2.75
C ASN A 220 22.62 -9.01 1.29
N LYS A 221 21.32 -8.75 1.04
CA LYS A 221 20.77 -8.69 -0.32
C LYS A 221 21.11 -7.38 -1.04
N TYR A 222 21.16 -6.29 -0.29
CA TYR A 222 21.43 -4.93 -0.78
C TYR A 222 22.44 -4.25 0.14
N PRO A 223 23.75 -4.55 0.02
CA PRO A 223 24.77 -4.00 0.89
C PRO A 223 24.65 -2.48 1.04
N PRO A 224 24.77 -1.92 2.26
CA PRO A 224 24.62 -0.49 2.48
C PRO A 224 25.58 0.28 1.56
N ASN A 225 25.03 1.12 0.68
CA ASN A 225 25.82 2.06 -0.11
C ASN A 225 25.67 3.48 0.48
N LYS A 226 26.69 4.32 0.32
CA LYS A 226 26.64 5.71 0.83
C LYS A 226 25.69 6.62 0.04
N ILE A 227 25.13 6.14 -1.08
CA ILE A 227 24.40 6.94 -2.06
C ILE A 227 22.88 6.90 -1.81
N THR A 228 22.33 5.77 -1.34
CA THR A 228 20.89 5.57 -1.17
C THR A 228 20.48 5.87 0.26
N LYS A 229 19.91 7.06 0.48
CA LYS A 229 19.39 7.50 1.79
C LYS A 229 18.02 6.86 2.08
N CYS A 230 18.02 5.57 2.41
CA CYS A 230 16.81 4.88 2.86
C CYS A 230 16.64 5.03 4.38
N PRO A 231 15.42 5.30 4.88
CA PRO A 231 15.18 5.33 6.31
C PRO A 231 15.45 3.95 6.93
N GLY A 232 16.09 3.95 8.10
CA GLY A 232 16.25 2.75 8.91
C GLY A 232 14.90 2.22 9.38
N PHE A 233 14.78 0.89 9.46
CA PHE A 233 13.57 0.15 9.78
C PHE A 233 13.50 -0.25 11.27
#